data_AF-A0A8C5J7F4-F1
#
_entry.id   AF-A0A8C5J7F4-F1
#
_cell.length_a   1.000
_cell.length_b   1.000
_cell.length_c   1.000
_cell.angle_alpha   90.00
_cell.angle_beta   90.00
_cell.angle_gamma   90.00
#
_symmetry.space_group_name_H-M   'P 1'
#
loop_
_entity.id
_entity.type
_entity.pdbx_description
1 polymer ?
#
loop_
_entity_poly.entity_id
_entity_poly.type
_entity_poly.pdbx_seq_one_letter_code
_entity_poly.pdbx_strand_id
1 'polypeptide(L)'
;MAASGTRLAQEALGNAPGRRRPALASFSAFSFVPPKREGPPELSYFNRPHKTGDFFTYDAAFGMPDDYDQYLPRCDRKHAKARGLKINEEEMARTVPVLTSSEYGKRIDKLLDPPTREHARVHSLHAAIYGEGSRLAH
;
A
#
# COMPACT_ATOMS: atom_id res chain seq x y z
N MET A 1 17.22 7.69 28.11
CA MET A 1 16.69 7.51 26.73
C MET A 1 17.55 8.16 25.63
N ALA A 2 18.64 8.87 25.92
CA ALA A 2 19.48 9.52 24.90
C ALA A 2 20.43 8.59 24.09
N ALA A 3 20.50 7.31 24.42
CA ALA A 3 21.51 6.39 23.88
C ALA A 3 21.13 5.70 22.55
N SER A 4 19.85 5.71 22.13
CA SER A 4 19.45 5.05 20.87
C SER A 4 19.75 5.91 19.64
N GLY A 5 19.53 7.23 19.73
CA GLY A 5 19.77 8.16 18.63
C GLY A 5 21.25 8.24 18.23
N THR A 6 22.16 8.20 19.20
CA THR A 6 23.61 8.22 18.95
C THR A 6 24.12 6.92 18.32
N ARG A 7 23.56 5.77 18.69
CA ARG A 7 23.89 4.47 18.07
C ARG A 7 23.48 4.39 16.61
N LEU A 8 22.26 4.81 16.28
CA LEU A 8 21.77 4.84 14.89
C LEU A 8 22.59 5.81 14.02
N ALA A 9 23.03 6.94 14.58
CA ALA A 9 23.91 7.87 13.90
C ALA A 9 25.31 7.26 13.64
N GLN A 10 25.87 6.54 14.61
CA GLN A 10 27.16 5.85 14.47
C GLN A 10 27.10 4.70 13.45
N GLU A 11 26.03 3.90 13.44
CA GLU A 11 25.83 2.85 12.43
C GLU A 11 25.67 3.43 11.02
N ALA A 12 24.95 4.55 10.88
CA ALA A 12 24.81 5.24 9.60
C ALA A 12 26.15 5.75 9.05
N LEU A 13 27.06 6.21 9.91
CA LEU A 13 28.42 6.62 9.56
C LEU A 13 29.35 5.43 9.24
N GLY A 14 29.10 4.26 9.83
CA GLY A 14 29.89 3.04 9.65
C GLY A 14 29.67 2.30 8.32
N ASN A 15 28.56 2.54 7.63
CA ASN A 15 28.22 1.89 6.35
C ASN A 15 29.22 2.21 5.23
N ALA A 16 29.92 1.26 4.61
CA ALA A 16 30.96 1.51 3.58
C ALA A 16 30.61 2.58 2.50
N PRO A 17 31.59 3.35 1.99
CA PRO A 17 31.37 4.34 0.93
C PRO A 17 30.79 3.63 -0.31
N GLY A 18 29.53 3.93 -0.63
CA GLY A 18 28.76 3.23 -1.67
C GLY A 18 27.35 2.84 -1.22
N ARG A 19 27.09 2.75 0.09
CA ARG A 19 25.72 2.76 0.63
C ARG A 19 25.25 4.19 0.83
N ARG A 20 23.97 4.47 0.56
CA ARG A 20 23.38 5.81 0.74
C ARG A 20 23.53 6.24 2.20
N ARG A 21 24.29 7.30 2.45
CA ARG A 21 24.55 7.85 3.78
C ARG A 21 23.79 9.17 3.95
N PRO A 22 23.26 9.46 5.14
CA PRO A 22 22.77 10.79 5.45
C PRO A 22 23.89 11.83 5.31
N ALA A 23 23.57 13.04 4.83
CA ALA A 23 24.52 14.14 4.79
C ALA A 23 25.04 14.44 6.21
N LEU A 24 26.30 14.84 6.35
CA LEU A 24 26.90 15.14 7.66
C LEU A 24 26.07 16.15 8.48
N ALA A 25 25.49 17.15 7.80
CA ALA A 25 24.61 18.15 8.40
C ALA A 25 23.32 17.59 9.03
N SER A 26 22.90 16.37 8.67
CA SER A 26 21.73 15.73 9.25
C SER A 26 22.01 15.16 10.65
N PHE A 27 23.26 14.89 11.03
CA PHE A 27 23.65 14.35 12.35
C PHE A 27 23.73 15.42 13.45
N SER A 28 22.68 16.24 13.56
CA SER A 28 22.50 17.15 14.68
C SER A 28 22.07 16.36 15.92
N ALA A 29 22.72 16.62 17.06
CA ALA A 29 22.37 15.98 18.34
C ALA A 29 20.91 16.25 18.78
N PHE A 30 20.31 17.35 18.28
CA PHE A 30 18.96 17.78 18.67
C PHE A 30 17.90 17.50 17.59
N SER A 31 18.30 17.25 16.35
CA SER A 31 17.36 17.18 15.21
C SER A 31 17.68 16.09 14.20
N PHE A 32 18.47 15.07 14.58
CA PHE A 32 18.68 13.90 13.73
C PHE A 32 17.37 13.16 13.50
N VAL A 33 16.92 13.17 12.24
CA VAL A 33 15.80 12.36 11.77
C VAL A 33 16.37 11.15 11.04
N PRO A 34 16.17 9.91 11.55
CA PRO A 34 16.68 8.73 10.89
C PRO A 34 16.02 8.56 9.51
N PRO A 35 16.78 8.12 8.50
CA PRO A 35 16.28 7.99 7.12
C PRO A 35 15.24 6.88 6.97
N LYS A 36 15.18 5.97 7.95
CA LYS A 36 14.21 4.88 8.02
C LYS A 36 13.63 4.81 9.43
N ARG A 37 12.32 4.65 9.52
CA ARG A 37 11.65 4.34 10.79
C ARG A 37 11.74 2.83 11.00
N GLU A 38 12.63 2.44 11.92
CA GLU A 38 12.75 1.07 12.38
C GLU A 38 11.92 0.90 13.65
N GLY A 39 11.02 -0.08 13.66
CA GLY A 39 10.15 -0.33 14.79
C GLY A 39 9.17 -1.47 14.52
N PRO A 40 8.48 -1.95 15.57
CA PRO A 40 7.44 -2.97 15.44
C PRO A 40 6.36 -2.52 14.45
N PRO A 41 5.72 -3.46 13.74
CA PRO A 41 4.65 -3.15 12.78
C PRO A 41 3.46 -2.43 13.44
N GLU A 42 3.25 -2.63 14.75
CA GLU A 42 2.21 -1.99 15.56
C GLU A 42 2.31 -0.46 15.61
N LEU A 43 3.50 0.10 15.39
CA LEU A 43 3.69 1.56 15.32
C LEU A 43 3.24 2.13 13.95
N SER A 44 3.01 1.27 12.96
CA SER A 44 2.51 1.65 11.66
C SER A 44 0.99 1.75 11.68
N TYR A 45 0.43 2.75 11.01
CA TYR A 45 -1.02 2.94 10.90
C TYR A 45 -1.77 1.69 10.40
N PHE A 46 -1.13 0.92 9.51
CA PHE A 46 -1.70 -0.30 8.91
C PHE A 46 -1.25 -1.60 9.60
N ASN A 47 -0.58 -1.54 10.76
CA ASN A 47 0.00 -2.71 11.43
C ASN A 47 0.90 -3.57 10.52
N ARG A 48 1.67 -2.92 9.64
CA ARG A 48 2.51 -3.59 8.64
C ARG A 48 4.00 -3.25 8.80
N PRO A 49 4.89 -4.19 8.45
CA PRO A 49 6.32 -3.90 8.40
C PRO A 49 6.60 -2.82 7.35
N HIS A 50 7.53 -1.93 7.67
CA HIS A 50 7.91 -0.85 6.77
C HIS A 50 8.61 -1.40 5.53
N LYS A 51 8.03 -1.16 4.34
CA LYS A 51 8.58 -1.63 3.05
C LYS A 51 9.49 -0.60 2.38
N THR A 52 9.40 0.67 2.77
CA THR A 52 10.17 1.74 2.15
C THR A 52 11.65 1.60 2.53
N GLY A 53 12.52 1.78 1.52
CA GLY A 53 13.97 1.92 1.73
C GLY A 53 14.32 3.25 2.39
N ASP A 54 15.62 3.51 2.50
CA ASP A 54 16.14 4.74 3.12
C ASP A 54 15.64 5.98 2.38
N PHE A 55 15.02 6.90 3.13
CA PHE A 55 14.48 8.14 2.61
C PHE A 55 15.38 9.32 3.02
N PHE A 56 15.89 10.04 2.02
CA PHE A 56 16.66 11.27 2.23
C PHE A 56 15.87 12.46 1.69
N THR A 57 15.84 13.54 2.46
CA THR A 57 15.11 14.77 2.10
C THR A 57 15.61 15.40 0.80
N TYR A 58 16.92 15.36 0.58
CA TYR A 58 17.54 15.86 -0.64
C TYR A 58 17.07 15.07 -1.87
N ASP A 59 17.20 13.75 -1.85
CA ASP A 59 16.75 12.87 -2.94
C ASP A 59 15.25 13.01 -3.20
N ALA A 60 14.44 13.25 -2.17
CA ALA A 60 13.00 13.47 -2.34
C ALA A 60 12.66 14.81 -3.01
N ALA A 61 13.45 15.85 -2.74
CA ALA A 61 13.25 17.18 -3.32
C ALA A 61 13.80 17.29 -4.74
N PHE A 62 14.93 16.64 -5.02
CA PHE A 62 15.68 16.80 -6.27
C PHE A 62 15.72 15.54 -7.16
N GLY A 63 15.35 14.38 -6.64
CA GLY A 63 15.30 13.11 -7.38
C GLY A 63 13.95 12.83 -8.04
N MET A 64 13.21 13.88 -8.41
CA MET A 64 11.96 13.73 -9.13
C MET A 64 12.25 13.21 -10.54
N PRO A 65 11.61 12.11 -10.98
CA PRO A 65 11.79 11.64 -12.35
C PRO A 65 11.14 12.63 -13.33
N ASP A 66 11.77 12.86 -14.47
CA ASP A 66 11.25 13.72 -15.56
C ASP A 66 10.10 13.05 -16.35
N ASP A 67 9.51 11.98 -15.80
CA ASP A 67 8.60 11.09 -16.51
C ASP A 67 7.19 11.68 -16.61
N TYR A 68 6.88 12.29 -17.76
CA TYR A 68 5.53 12.71 -18.12
C TYR A 68 4.75 11.55 -18.77
N ASP A 69 3.64 11.12 -18.15
CA ASP A 69 2.73 10.13 -18.71
C ASP A 69 1.52 10.84 -19.34
N GLN A 70 1.48 10.90 -20.67
CA GLN A 70 0.41 11.55 -21.43
C GLN A 70 -0.98 10.93 -21.21
N TYR A 71 -1.07 9.71 -20.67
CA TYR A 71 -2.33 9.03 -20.37
C TYR A 71 -2.85 9.31 -18.96
N LEU A 72 -2.03 9.95 -18.11
CA LEU A 72 -2.46 10.41 -16.81
C LEU A 72 -3.11 11.80 -16.92
N PRO A 73 -4.22 12.06 -16.20
CA PRO A 73 -4.78 13.40 -16.11
C PRO A 73 -3.73 14.37 -15.56
N ARG A 74 -3.77 15.64 -16.03
CA ARG A 74 -2.85 16.77 -15.72
C ARG A 74 -2.47 16.97 -14.24
N CYS A 75 -3.20 16.35 -13.32
CA CYS A 75 -2.68 16.14 -11.97
C CYS A 75 -1.61 15.04 -12.04
N ASP A 76 -0.36 15.42 -12.31
CA ASP A 76 0.86 14.59 -12.30
C ASP A 76 1.21 14.04 -10.89
N ARG A 77 0.20 13.75 -10.07
CA ARG A 77 0.36 13.00 -8.84
C ARG A 77 0.73 11.58 -9.25
N LYS A 78 1.96 11.17 -8.91
CA LYS A 78 2.50 9.80 -9.06
C LYS A 78 1.53 8.66 -8.72
N HIS A 79 0.58 8.91 -7.80
CA HIS A 79 -0.42 7.94 -7.34
C HIS A 79 -1.87 8.35 -7.66
N ALA A 80 -2.11 9.09 -8.75
CA ALA A 80 -3.47 9.41 -9.20
C ALA A 80 -4.33 8.13 -9.31
N LYS A 81 -5.58 8.20 -8.82
CA LYS A 81 -6.51 7.06 -8.74
C LYS A 81 -5.93 5.84 -8.01
N ALA A 82 -5.08 6.06 -7.01
CA ALA A 82 -4.38 5.01 -6.25
C ALA A 82 -3.47 4.11 -7.11
N ARG A 83 -3.00 4.57 -8.28
CA ARG A 83 -2.10 3.81 -9.15
C ARG A 83 -0.80 3.49 -8.41
N GLY A 84 -0.44 2.20 -8.38
CA GLY A 84 0.75 1.69 -7.69
C GLY A 84 0.63 1.58 -6.17
N LEU A 85 -0.51 1.96 -5.59
CA LEU A 85 -0.79 1.77 -4.16
C LEU A 85 -1.61 0.50 -3.97
N LYS A 86 -1.25 -0.30 -2.96
CA LYS A 86 -1.95 -1.54 -2.60
C LYS A 86 -2.83 -1.34 -1.37
N ILE A 87 -3.72 -0.34 -1.46
CA ILE A 87 -4.52 0.15 -0.32
C ILE A 87 -5.39 -0.97 0.25
N ASN A 88 -6.05 -1.77 -0.59
CA ASN A 88 -6.90 -2.87 -0.12
C ASN A 88 -6.10 -3.88 0.71
N GLU A 89 -4.95 -4.35 0.19
CA GLU A 89 -4.09 -5.24 0.97
C GLU A 89 -3.71 -4.60 2.31
N GLU A 90 -3.34 -3.32 2.32
CA GLU A 90 -2.96 -2.58 3.53
C GLU A 90 -4.10 -2.46 4.55
N GLU A 91 -5.33 -2.21 4.10
CA GLU A 91 -6.52 -2.20 4.96
C GLU A 91 -6.82 -3.58 5.55
N MET A 92 -6.72 -4.65 4.75
CA MET A 92 -6.99 -6.03 5.20
C MET A 92 -6.03 -6.55 6.28
N ALA A 93 -4.78 -6.06 6.30
CA ALA A 93 -3.83 -6.44 7.35
C ALA A 93 -4.09 -5.78 8.70
N ARG A 94 -4.98 -4.79 8.72
CA ARG A 94 -5.31 -4.07 9.93
C ARG A 94 -6.14 -4.95 10.85
N THR A 95 -5.70 -5.05 12.10
CA THR A 95 -6.40 -5.85 13.11
C THR A 95 -7.81 -5.34 13.41
N VAL A 96 -8.00 -4.01 13.36
CA VAL A 96 -9.29 -3.36 13.63
C VAL A 96 -9.67 -2.49 12.43
N PRO A 97 -10.80 -2.76 11.75
CA PRO A 97 -11.23 -1.96 10.62
C PRO A 97 -11.66 -0.55 11.06
N VAL A 98 -11.44 0.45 10.20
CA VAL A 98 -11.88 1.84 10.41
C VAL A 98 -13.14 2.11 9.61
N LEU A 99 -13.96 3.09 10.02
CA LEU A 99 -15.19 3.47 9.33
C LEU A 99 -15.01 3.76 7.84
N THR A 100 -13.84 4.27 7.45
CA THR A 100 -13.49 4.57 6.06
C THR A 100 -13.01 3.36 5.29
N SER A 101 -12.81 2.20 5.94
CA SER A 101 -12.34 1.02 5.23
C SER A 101 -13.42 0.52 4.30
N SER A 102 -12.96 -0.02 3.17
CA SER A 102 -13.86 -0.55 2.16
C SER A 102 -14.66 -1.76 2.64
N GLU A 103 -14.19 -2.45 3.68
CA GLU A 103 -14.81 -3.62 4.30
C GLU A 103 -15.76 -3.26 5.44
N TYR A 104 -15.54 -2.15 6.14
CA TYR A 104 -16.34 -1.81 7.31
C TYR A 104 -17.82 -1.69 6.93
N GLY A 105 -18.67 -2.45 7.63
CA GLY A 105 -20.10 -2.54 7.35
C GLY A 105 -20.50 -3.47 6.20
N LYS A 106 -19.54 -3.97 5.41
CA LYS A 106 -19.81 -4.99 4.39
C LYS A 106 -19.64 -6.38 4.97
N ARG A 107 -20.69 -7.20 4.89
CA ARG A 107 -20.69 -8.59 5.36
C ARG A 107 -20.46 -9.56 4.20
N ILE A 108 -19.37 -9.36 3.44
CA ILE A 108 -19.09 -10.14 2.23
C ILE A 108 -18.87 -11.61 2.58
N ASP A 109 -18.09 -11.88 3.63
CA ASP A 109 -17.73 -13.25 4.04
C ASP A 109 -18.80 -13.94 4.89
N LYS A 110 -19.71 -13.17 5.49
CA LYS A 110 -20.76 -13.66 6.38
C LYS A 110 -22.10 -13.08 5.96
N LEU A 111 -22.55 -13.52 4.80
CA LEU A 111 -23.87 -13.16 4.31
C LEU A 111 -24.92 -13.70 5.30
N LEU A 112 -25.71 -12.80 5.90
CA LEU A 112 -26.74 -13.19 6.86
C LEU A 112 -27.85 -14.02 6.21
N ASP A 113 -28.15 -13.69 4.97
CA ASP A 113 -29.21 -14.31 4.18
C ASP A 113 -28.56 -14.81 2.88
N PRO A 114 -28.34 -16.13 2.72
CA PRO A 114 -27.82 -16.67 1.48
C PRO A 114 -28.78 -16.29 0.34
N PRO A 115 -28.29 -15.94 -0.87
CA PRO A 115 -29.16 -15.60 -1.97
C PRO A 115 -29.92 -16.84 -2.39
N THR A 116 -31.16 -16.95 -1.91
CA THR A 116 -32.05 -18.06 -2.21
C THR A 116 -32.45 -17.97 -3.68
N ARG A 117 -31.85 -18.81 -4.52
CA ARG A 117 -32.10 -18.87 -5.98
C ARG A 117 -33.39 -19.62 -6.33
N GLU A 118 -34.39 -19.63 -5.45
CA GLU A 118 -35.67 -20.33 -5.64
C GLU A 118 -36.43 -19.84 -6.89
N HIS A 119 -36.27 -18.56 -7.25
CA HIS A 119 -36.90 -17.95 -8.42
C HIS A 119 -35.88 -17.38 -9.41
N ALA A 120 -34.73 -18.05 -9.58
CA ALA A 120 -33.75 -17.64 -10.58
C ALA A 120 -34.29 -17.89 -12.01
N ARG A 121 -34.07 -16.93 -12.91
CA ARG A 121 -34.40 -17.11 -14.33
C ARG A 121 -33.53 -18.23 -14.92
N VAL A 122 -34.16 -19.31 -15.34
CA VAL A 122 -33.50 -20.41 -16.05
C VAL A 122 -33.64 -20.17 -17.56
N HIS A 123 -32.53 -20.14 -18.29
CA HIS A 123 -32.53 -19.99 -19.75
C HIS A 123 -32.91 -21.30 -20.47
N SER A 124 -34.12 -21.78 -20.23
CA SER A 124 -34.64 -23.04 -20.80
C SER A 124 -34.74 -23.02 -22.32
N LEU A 125 -35.13 -21.88 -22.91
CA LEU A 125 -35.23 -21.73 -24.37
C LEU A 125 -33.88 -21.87 -25.07
N HIS A 126 -32.80 -21.34 -24.49
CA HIS A 126 -31.46 -21.45 -25.09
C HIS A 126 -30.98 -22.90 -25.09
N ALA A 127 -31.18 -23.62 -23.98
CA ALA A 127 -30.88 -25.05 -23.90
C ALA A 127 -31.71 -25.89 -24.88
N ALA A 128 -32.98 -25.55 -25.09
CA ALA A 128 -33.85 -26.23 -26.05
C ALA A 128 -33.43 -26.00 -27.51
N ILE A 129 -32.90 -24.82 -27.84
CA ILE A 129 -32.52 -24.46 -29.22
C ILE A 129 -31.13 -24.97 -29.59
N TYR A 130 -30.16 -24.90 -28.68
CA TYR A 130 -28.74 -25.15 -28.99
C TYR A 130 -28.14 -26.38 -28.29
N GLY A 131 -28.91 -27.05 -27.41
CA GLY A 131 -28.47 -28.21 -26.63
C GLY A 131 -27.67 -27.85 -25.36
N GLU A 132 -27.61 -28.77 -24.40
CA GLU A 132 -27.03 -28.54 -23.06
C GLU A 132 -25.52 -28.23 -23.04
N GLY A 133 -24.83 -28.42 -24.18
CA GLY A 133 -23.38 -28.20 -24.32
C GLY A 133 -22.96 -26.86 -24.93
N SER A 134 -23.90 -26.06 -25.47
CA SER A 134 -23.55 -24.76 -26.05
C SER A 134 -23.39 -23.72 -24.93
N ARG A 135 -22.21 -23.65 -24.31
CA ARG A 135 -21.88 -22.56 -23.40
C ARG A 135 -21.99 -21.24 -24.17
N LEU A 136 -22.75 -20.28 -23.63
CA LEU A 136 -22.56 -18.88 -23.99
C LEU A 136 -21.13 -18.52 -23.57
N ALA A 137 -20.26 -18.29 -24.54
CA ALA A 137 -19.05 -17.52 -24.29
C ALA A 137 -19.52 -16.14 -23.79
N HIS A 138 -19.14 -15.78 -22.57
CA HIS A 138 -18.81 -14.44 -22.06
C HIS A 138 -18.86 -14.45 -20.53
#